data_AF-A0A9Q5QZU8-F1
#
_entry.id   AF-A0A9Q5QZU8-F1
#
_cell.length_a   1.000
_cell.length_b   1.000
_cell.length_c   1.000
_cell.angle_alpha   90.00
_cell.angle_beta   90.00
_cell.angle_gamma   90.00
#
_symmetry.space_group_name_H-M   'P 1'
#
loop_
_entity.id
_entity.type
_entity.pdbx_description
1 polymer ?
#
loop_
_entity_poly.entity_id
_entity_poly.type
_entity_poly.pdbx_seq_one_letter_code
_entity_poly.pdbx_strand_id
1 'polypeptide(L)'
;MTNIDSLLSSYQALSEEHAKQTEHQFVTIRQVLDERVKEIYDAFDHLLEDQCVALNRIVDTLRTDAGCILFTEGFQKFLGKLDHRKYSWEMDYIDIIRTQPSNWMLATFKLSIGLMDYKVIECTNAYDDEKFYTGYEHVVSLEIEGEKSPLLINHTPYDDQYIEECSLAEIIQECEEWDFESILESITEKEEEIQQLGREIAILVVYSISLFTLKPTVSVFEYNSLIPEKYLSWFAPPKISDDC
;
A
#
# COMPACT_ATOMS: atom_id res chain seq x y z
N MET A 1 -14.04 28.73 67.42
CA MET A 1 -13.74 27.35 67.00
C MET A 1 -14.71 26.99 65.91
N THR A 2 -14.25 26.87 64.67
CA THR A 2 -15.09 26.37 63.57
C THR A 2 -15.36 24.91 63.85
N ASN A 3 -16.64 24.52 63.97
CA ASN A 3 -17.01 23.13 64.19
C ASN A 3 -16.58 22.30 62.95
N ILE A 4 -15.86 21.21 63.15
CA ILE A 4 -15.44 20.27 62.10
C ILE A 4 -16.66 19.85 61.25
N ASP A 5 -17.83 19.68 61.88
CA ASP A 5 -19.07 19.33 61.19
C ASP A 5 -19.49 20.39 60.16
N SER A 6 -19.25 21.68 60.47
CA SER A 6 -19.55 22.80 59.57
C SER A 6 -18.59 22.85 58.38
N LEU A 7 -17.31 22.52 58.59
CA LEU A 7 -16.33 22.43 57.50
C LEU A 7 -16.62 21.24 56.58
N LEU A 8 -16.94 20.08 57.14
CA LEU A 8 -17.33 18.88 56.39
C LEU A 8 -18.60 19.13 55.57
N SER A 9 -19.62 19.73 56.18
CA SER A 9 -20.87 20.07 55.48
C SER A 9 -20.63 21.06 54.34
N SER A 10 -19.75 22.05 54.54
CA SER A 10 -19.40 23.03 53.50
C SER A 10 -18.64 22.39 52.34
N TYR A 11 -17.71 21.48 52.64
CA TYR A 11 -16.98 20.73 51.61
C TYR A 11 -17.90 19.79 50.82
N GLN A 12 -18.82 19.08 51.49
CA GLN A 12 -19.79 18.21 50.81
C GLN A 12 -20.67 19.01 49.86
N ALA A 13 -21.22 20.14 50.30
CA ALA A 13 -22.01 21.02 49.45
C ALA A 13 -21.21 21.54 48.23
N LEU A 14 -19.95 21.94 48.44
CA LEU A 14 -19.06 22.37 47.36
C LEU A 14 -18.76 21.24 46.37
N SER A 15 -18.48 20.04 46.87
CA SER A 15 -18.21 18.86 46.05
C SER A 15 -19.43 18.46 45.23
N GLU A 16 -20.64 18.52 45.79
CA GLU A 16 -21.88 18.22 45.08
C GLU A 16 -22.19 19.27 44.00
N GLU A 17 -21.98 20.56 44.29
CA GLU A 17 -22.17 21.62 43.32
C GLU A 17 -21.17 21.51 42.17
N HIS A 18 -19.89 21.31 42.48
CA HIS A 18 -18.86 21.09 41.47
C HIS A 18 -19.12 19.83 40.64
N ALA A 19 -19.60 18.74 41.26
CA ALA A 19 -19.98 17.53 40.54
C ALA A 19 -21.09 17.82 39.52
N LYS A 20 -22.14 18.57 39.90
CA LYS A 20 -23.24 18.94 38.99
C LYS A 20 -22.76 19.82 37.84
N GLN A 21 -21.93 20.83 38.12
CA GLN A 21 -21.37 21.71 37.09
C GLN A 21 -20.46 20.95 36.13
N THR A 22 -19.61 20.09 36.68
CA THR A 22 -18.67 19.26 35.93
C THR A 22 -19.41 18.27 35.03
N GLU A 23 -20.45 17.61 35.53
CA GLU A 23 -21.30 16.70 34.76
C GLU A 23 -21.94 17.42 33.56
N HIS A 24 -22.51 18.60 33.78
CA HIS A 24 -23.12 19.39 32.70
C HIS A 24 -22.10 19.79 31.62
N GLN A 25 -20.89 20.19 32.04
CA GLN A 25 -19.80 20.51 31.11
C GLN A 25 -19.34 19.27 30.35
N PHE A 26 -19.21 18.11 31.01
CA PHE A 26 -18.84 16.87 30.35
C PHE A 26 -19.86 16.43 29.31
N VAL A 27 -21.17 16.51 29.60
CA VAL A 27 -22.21 16.22 28.61
C VAL A 27 -22.08 17.11 27.39
N THR A 28 -21.86 18.41 27.60
CA THR A 28 -21.70 19.39 26.51
C THR A 28 -20.45 19.09 25.67
N ILE A 29 -19.32 18.86 26.32
CA ILE A 29 -18.05 18.54 25.64
C ILE A 29 -18.19 17.23 24.86
N ARG A 30 -18.83 16.22 25.44
CA ARG A 30 -19.06 14.93 24.79
C ARG A 30 -19.89 15.08 23.53
N GLN A 31 -20.96 15.87 23.56
CA GLN A 31 -21.77 16.13 22.36
C GLN A 31 -20.95 16.79 21.24
N VAL A 32 -20.15 17.80 21.57
CA VAL A 32 -19.26 18.45 20.59
C VAL A 32 -18.20 17.48 20.07
N LEU A 33 -17.61 16.66 20.94
CA LEU A 33 -16.62 15.68 20.55
C LEU A 33 -17.23 14.62 19.61
N ASP A 34 -18.40 14.08 19.96
CA ASP A 34 -19.11 13.09 19.15
C ASP A 34 -19.45 13.65 17.76
N GLU A 35 -19.89 14.91 17.68
CA GLU A 35 -20.16 15.59 16.40
C GLU A 35 -18.89 15.76 15.56
N ARG A 36 -17.79 16.25 16.16
CA ARG A 36 -16.51 16.45 15.44
C ARG A 36 -15.87 15.14 15.02
N VAL A 37 -15.92 14.12 15.87
CA VAL A 37 -15.41 12.79 15.55
C VAL A 37 -16.20 12.19 14.39
N LYS A 38 -17.52 12.36 14.39
CA LYS A 38 -18.36 11.95 13.26
C LYS A 38 -17.99 12.68 11.97
N GLU A 39 -17.86 14.01 11.98
CA GLU A 39 -17.44 14.78 10.81
C GLU A 39 -16.10 14.31 10.25
N ILE A 40 -15.14 13.99 11.13
CA ILE A 40 -13.83 13.46 10.76
C ILE A 40 -13.96 12.08 10.09
N TYR A 41 -14.76 11.18 10.67
CA TYR A 41 -14.98 9.85 10.08
C TYR A 41 -15.70 9.94 8.73
N ASP A 42 -16.74 10.76 8.61
CA ASP A 42 -17.46 10.96 7.34
C ASP A 42 -16.50 11.51 6.26
N ALA A 43 -15.60 12.44 6.61
CA ALA A 43 -14.58 12.94 5.69
C ALA A 43 -13.55 11.88 5.30
N PHE A 44 -13.11 11.04 6.26
CA PHE A 44 -12.20 9.94 5.97
C PHE A 44 -12.84 8.90 5.05
N ASP A 45 -14.10 8.54 5.29
CA ASP A 45 -14.84 7.60 4.44
C ASP A 45 -14.93 8.11 2.99
N HIS A 46 -15.26 9.39 2.80
CA HIS A 46 -15.27 9.97 1.45
C HIS A 46 -13.90 9.94 0.76
N LEU A 47 -12.82 10.24 1.47
CA LEU A 47 -11.46 10.16 0.91
C LEU A 47 -11.05 8.73 0.57
N LEU A 48 -11.47 7.75 1.38
CA LEU A 48 -11.23 6.33 1.13
C LEU A 48 -12.02 5.85 -0.09
N GLU A 49 -13.27 6.28 -0.22
CA GLU A 49 -14.13 5.96 -1.37
C GLU A 49 -13.53 6.53 -2.66
N ASP A 50 -13.10 7.80 -2.66
CA ASP A 50 -12.44 8.43 -3.81
C ASP A 50 -11.17 7.69 -4.23
N GLN A 51 -10.34 7.26 -3.26
CA GLN A 51 -9.15 6.44 -3.53
C GLN A 51 -9.53 5.08 -4.11
N CYS A 52 -10.54 4.40 -3.57
CA CYS A 52 -10.99 3.11 -4.10
C CYS A 52 -11.51 3.23 -5.54
N VAL A 53 -12.27 4.28 -5.84
CA VAL A 53 -12.73 4.57 -7.22
C VAL A 53 -11.55 4.82 -8.15
N ALA A 54 -10.55 5.60 -7.72
CA ALA A 54 -9.34 5.84 -8.51
C ALA A 54 -8.55 4.56 -8.77
N LEU A 55 -8.37 3.71 -7.76
CA LEU A 55 -7.68 2.42 -7.89
C LEU A 55 -8.42 1.48 -8.84
N ASN A 56 -9.75 1.39 -8.74
CA ASN A 56 -10.56 0.59 -9.66
C ASN A 56 -10.42 1.07 -11.12
N ARG A 57 -10.34 2.38 -11.35
CA ARG A 57 -10.09 2.93 -12.69
C ARG A 57 -8.73 2.52 -13.25
N ILE A 58 -7.70 2.46 -12.41
CA ILE A 58 -6.37 1.97 -12.82
C ILE A 58 -6.47 0.49 -13.24
N VAL A 59 -7.12 -0.34 -12.42
CA VAL A 59 -7.33 -1.77 -12.71
C VAL A 59 -8.12 -1.98 -14.01
N ASP A 60 -9.20 -1.23 -14.21
CA ASP A 60 -10.00 -1.33 -15.42
C ASP A 60 -9.22 -0.87 -16.67
N THR A 61 -8.39 0.18 -16.52
CA THR A 61 -7.51 0.66 -17.59
C THR A 61 -6.49 -0.41 -17.97
N LEU A 62 -5.83 -1.02 -16.98
CA LEU A 62 -4.89 -2.13 -17.16
C LEU A 62 -5.51 -3.32 -17.88
N ARG A 63 -6.78 -3.63 -17.55
CA ARG A 63 -7.53 -4.71 -18.20
C ARG A 63 -7.75 -4.45 -19.69
N THR A 64 -8.00 -3.20 -20.07
CA THR A 64 -8.36 -2.84 -21.45
C THR A 64 -7.17 -2.48 -22.32
N ASP A 65 -6.21 -1.75 -21.78
CA ASP A 65 -5.04 -1.23 -22.49
C ASP A 65 -3.94 -0.88 -21.47
N ALA A 66 -3.12 -1.87 -21.12
CA ALA A 66 -1.94 -1.67 -20.30
C ALA A 66 -0.88 -0.82 -21.02
N GLY A 67 -0.86 -0.82 -22.36
CA GLY A 67 0.09 -0.06 -23.18
C GLY A 67 0.01 1.45 -22.95
N CYS A 68 -1.13 1.97 -22.51
CA CYS A 68 -1.28 3.39 -22.19
C CYS A 68 -0.33 3.87 -21.08
N ILE A 69 0.15 2.97 -20.23
CA ILE A 69 1.01 3.28 -19.09
C ILE A 69 2.40 3.75 -19.51
N LEU A 70 2.88 3.31 -20.69
CA LEU A 70 4.17 3.71 -21.23
C LEU A 70 4.35 5.23 -21.28
N PHE A 71 3.25 5.97 -21.43
CA PHE A 71 3.24 7.43 -21.58
C PHE A 71 3.07 8.18 -20.26
N THR A 72 3.08 7.48 -19.11
CA THR A 72 2.87 8.09 -17.80
C THR A 72 4.18 8.50 -17.14
N GLU A 73 4.14 9.58 -16.35
CA GLU A 73 5.29 10.00 -15.52
C GLU A 73 5.66 8.93 -14.47
N GLY A 74 4.67 8.16 -13.99
CA GLY A 74 4.88 7.07 -13.04
C GLY A 74 5.78 5.98 -13.62
N PHE A 75 5.52 5.58 -14.88
CA PHE A 75 6.34 4.59 -15.57
C PHE A 75 7.76 5.08 -15.84
N GLN A 76 7.92 6.34 -16.28
CA GLN A 76 9.25 6.93 -16.49
C GLN A 76 10.07 6.98 -15.19
N LYS A 77 9.43 7.34 -14.07
CA LYS A 77 10.08 7.30 -12.75
C LYS A 77 10.51 5.89 -12.41
N PHE A 78 9.67 4.89 -12.65
CA PHE A 78 10.01 3.48 -12.42
C PHE A 78 11.25 3.05 -13.21
N LEU A 79 11.31 3.32 -14.51
CA LEU A 79 12.49 3.04 -15.34
C LEU A 79 13.74 3.76 -14.84
N GLY A 80 13.61 5.03 -14.44
CA GLY A 80 14.71 5.79 -13.85
C GLY A 80 15.28 5.11 -12.60
N LYS A 81 14.44 4.52 -11.75
CA LYS A 81 14.91 3.79 -10.57
C LYS A 81 15.64 2.49 -10.93
N LEU A 82 15.21 1.80 -11.99
CA LEU A 82 15.91 0.63 -12.51
C LEU A 82 17.30 0.99 -13.07
N ASP A 83 17.48 2.13 -13.73
CA ASP A 83 18.79 2.53 -14.30
C ASP A 83 19.86 2.84 -13.24
N HIS A 84 19.46 3.32 -12.04
CA HIS A 84 20.41 3.77 -11.01
C HIS A 84 20.97 2.65 -10.12
N ARG A 85 20.54 1.40 -10.30
CA ARG A 85 21.00 0.28 -9.48
C ARG A 85 22.26 -0.37 -10.07
N LYS A 86 23.25 -0.63 -9.22
CA LYS A 86 24.41 -1.46 -9.56
C LYS A 86 23.98 -2.92 -9.47
N TYR A 87 23.61 -3.50 -10.60
CA TYR A 87 23.38 -4.93 -10.70
C TYR A 87 24.72 -5.66 -10.62
N SER A 88 24.77 -6.78 -9.90
CA SER A 88 25.96 -7.62 -9.83
C SER A 88 26.21 -8.42 -11.11
N TRP A 89 25.31 -8.33 -12.10
CA TRP A 89 25.30 -9.12 -13.33
C TRP A 89 24.91 -8.23 -14.52
N GLU A 90 25.42 -8.54 -15.72
CA GLU A 90 25.18 -7.82 -16.97
C GLU A 90 23.70 -7.95 -17.38
N MET A 91 22.87 -6.95 -17.07
CA MET A 91 21.47 -6.91 -17.53
C MET A 91 21.39 -6.48 -19.00
N ASP A 92 20.89 -7.37 -19.85
CA ASP A 92 20.55 -7.15 -21.27
C ASP A 92 19.41 -6.12 -21.48
N TYR A 93 18.82 -5.61 -20.40
CA TYR A 93 17.70 -4.66 -20.40
C TYR A 93 18.10 -3.19 -20.29
N ILE A 94 19.37 -2.88 -19.97
CA ILE A 94 19.80 -1.49 -19.69
C ILE A 94 19.51 -0.55 -20.87
N ASP A 95 19.73 -1.01 -22.10
CA ASP A 95 19.49 -0.21 -23.29
C ASP A 95 17.99 0.07 -23.51
N ILE A 96 17.13 -0.89 -23.16
CA ILE A 96 15.66 -0.73 -23.22
C ILE A 96 15.20 0.28 -22.16
N ILE A 97 15.67 0.13 -20.92
CA ILE A 97 15.32 1.00 -19.78
C ILE A 97 15.72 2.47 -20.05
N ARG A 98 16.87 2.68 -20.70
CA ARG A 98 17.37 4.02 -21.06
C ARG A 98 16.67 4.62 -22.28
N THR A 99 15.99 3.80 -23.07
CA THR A 99 15.22 4.26 -24.23
C THR A 99 13.89 4.84 -23.76
N GLN A 100 13.50 5.99 -24.31
CA GLN A 100 12.20 6.59 -24.01
C GLN A 100 11.06 5.60 -24.37
N PRO A 101 10.11 5.33 -23.46
CA PRO A 101 9.02 4.38 -23.70
C PRO A 101 8.18 4.68 -24.94
N SER A 102 8.09 5.94 -25.36
CA SER A 102 7.40 6.33 -26.60
C SER A 102 8.08 5.81 -27.86
N ASN A 103 9.35 5.41 -27.77
CA ASN A 103 10.16 4.89 -28.87
C ASN A 103 10.28 3.37 -28.81
N TRP A 104 9.70 2.73 -27.80
CA TRP A 104 9.66 1.28 -27.68
C TRP A 104 8.87 0.66 -28.83
N MET A 105 9.20 -0.58 -29.15
CA MET A 105 8.52 -1.33 -30.20
C MET A 105 7.02 -1.48 -29.85
N LEU A 106 6.72 -1.71 -28.58
CA LEU A 106 5.37 -1.79 -28.02
C LEU A 106 4.53 -0.55 -28.34
N ALA A 107 5.11 0.65 -28.20
CA ALA A 107 4.45 1.91 -28.51
C ALA A 107 4.22 2.11 -30.03
N THR A 108 5.11 1.53 -30.84
CA THR A 108 5.08 1.67 -32.30
C THR A 108 4.09 0.71 -32.96
N PHE A 109 4.05 -0.55 -32.50
CA PHE A 109 3.13 -1.57 -33.01
C PHE A 109 1.68 -1.34 -32.57
N LYS A 110 1.45 -0.61 -31.46
CA LYS A 110 0.11 -0.34 -30.90
C LYS A 110 -0.69 -1.61 -30.65
N LEU A 111 -0.02 -2.60 -30.07
CA LEU A 111 -0.65 -3.86 -29.70
C LEU A 111 -1.72 -3.62 -28.63
N SER A 112 -2.87 -4.27 -28.79
CA SER A 112 -3.90 -4.35 -27.76
C SER A 112 -3.42 -5.28 -26.65
N ILE A 113 -2.98 -4.70 -25.54
CA ILE A 113 -2.44 -5.44 -24.39
C ILE A 113 -3.35 -5.25 -23.18
N GLY A 114 -3.93 -6.33 -22.68
CA GLY A 114 -4.75 -6.35 -21.46
C GLY A 114 -4.09 -7.16 -20.35
N LEU A 115 -4.20 -6.68 -19.11
CA LEU A 115 -3.76 -7.39 -17.90
C LEU A 115 -4.93 -7.61 -16.95
N MET A 116 -5.22 -8.87 -16.64
CA MET A 116 -6.43 -9.24 -15.91
C MET A 116 -6.22 -10.38 -14.93
N ASP A 117 -7.28 -10.69 -14.18
CA ASP A 117 -7.33 -11.81 -13.24
C ASP A 117 -6.21 -11.82 -12.20
N TYR A 118 -5.71 -10.62 -11.85
CA TYR A 118 -4.66 -10.45 -10.85
C TYR A 118 -5.09 -11.02 -9.51
N LYS A 119 -4.26 -11.91 -8.96
CA LYS A 119 -4.39 -12.47 -7.62
C LYS A 119 -3.02 -12.83 -7.06
N VAL A 120 -2.96 -12.95 -5.74
CA VAL A 120 -1.79 -13.50 -5.04
C VAL A 120 -2.19 -14.87 -4.49
N ILE A 121 -1.38 -15.89 -4.76
CA ILE A 121 -1.58 -17.26 -4.26
C ILE A 121 -0.38 -17.71 -3.44
N GLU A 122 -0.57 -18.70 -2.57
CA GLU A 122 0.53 -19.35 -1.84
C GLU A 122 1.30 -20.27 -2.79
N CYS A 123 2.63 -20.17 -2.81
CA CYS A 123 3.51 -21.02 -3.61
C CYS A 123 3.65 -22.39 -2.94
N THR A 124 2.96 -23.40 -3.45
CA THR A 124 3.03 -24.77 -2.89
C THR A 124 4.31 -25.52 -3.24
N ASN A 125 5.15 -24.95 -4.11
CA ASN A 125 6.37 -25.56 -4.63
C ASN A 125 7.66 -24.89 -4.12
N ALA A 126 7.56 -23.94 -3.18
CA ALA A 126 8.73 -23.33 -2.58
C ALA A 126 9.60 -24.42 -1.92
N TYR A 127 10.90 -24.40 -2.21
CA TYR A 127 11.86 -25.36 -1.68
C TYR A 127 12.00 -25.14 -0.16
N ASP A 128 11.24 -25.92 0.63
CA ASP A 128 11.15 -25.81 2.08
C ASP A 128 12.03 -26.88 2.75
N ASP A 129 13.35 -26.68 2.72
CA ASP A 129 14.28 -27.57 3.42
C ASP A 129 14.36 -27.30 4.94
N GLU A 130 13.81 -26.17 5.42
CA GLU A 130 13.87 -25.79 6.84
C GLU A 130 12.53 -25.54 7.57
N LYS A 131 11.35 -25.68 6.95
CA LYS A 131 10.01 -25.40 7.55
C LYS A 131 9.79 -23.95 7.99
N PHE A 132 10.42 -22.99 7.30
CA PHE A 132 10.32 -21.57 7.65
C PHE A 132 9.87 -20.67 6.49
N TYR A 133 9.54 -21.22 5.32
CA TYR A 133 9.28 -20.40 4.13
C TYR A 133 7.93 -20.66 3.48
N THR A 134 6.99 -19.71 3.63
CA THR A 134 5.79 -19.64 2.79
C THR A 134 6.07 -18.65 1.66
N GLY A 135 6.29 -19.14 0.44
CA GLY A 135 6.38 -18.28 -0.74
C GLY A 135 4.99 -17.85 -1.22
N TYR A 136 4.91 -16.74 -1.94
CA TYR A 136 3.69 -16.31 -2.63
C TYR A 136 3.97 -16.15 -4.13
N GLU A 137 2.93 -16.21 -4.95
CA GLU A 137 3.02 -15.99 -6.39
C GLU A 137 2.01 -14.92 -6.79
N HIS A 138 2.46 -13.93 -7.56
CA HIS A 138 1.57 -13.06 -8.30
C HIS A 138 1.13 -13.80 -9.57
N VAL A 139 -0.18 -13.92 -9.74
CA VAL A 139 -0.80 -14.49 -10.94
C VAL A 139 -1.49 -13.35 -11.67
N VAL A 140 -1.16 -13.16 -12.95
CA VAL A 140 -1.82 -12.20 -13.83
C VAL A 140 -2.00 -12.84 -15.20
N SER A 141 -3.12 -12.60 -15.86
CA SER A 141 -3.34 -13.04 -17.23
C SER A 141 -3.02 -11.90 -18.18
N LEU A 142 -2.09 -12.16 -19.10
CA LEU A 142 -1.76 -11.28 -20.21
C LEU A 142 -2.62 -11.64 -21.41
N GLU A 143 -3.27 -10.64 -21.99
CA GLU A 143 -3.96 -10.75 -23.27
C GLU A 143 -3.26 -9.86 -24.30
N ILE A 144 -2.83 -10.42 -25.44
CA ILE A 144 -2.29 -9.65 -26.57
C ILE A 144 -3.11 -10.00 -27.81
N GLU A 145 -3.72 -9.00 -28.45
CA GLU A 145 -4.53 -9.18 -29.67
C GLU A 145 -5.60 -10.31 -29.57
N GLY A 146 -6.12 -10.54 -28.36
CA GLY A 146 -7.15 -11.56 -28.07
C GLY A 146 -6.61 -12.92 -27.63
N GLU A 147 -5.29 -13.15 -27.72
CA GLU A 147 -4.66 -14.36 -27.20
C GLU A 147 -4.26 -14.19 -25.74
N LYS A 148 -4.60 -15.18 -24.90
CA LYS A 148 -4.40 -15.12 -23.45
C LYS A 148 -3.34 -16.09 -22.97
N SER A 149 -2.44 -15.59 -22.13
CA SER A 149 -1.46 -16.41 -21.42
C SER A 149 -1.40 -16.07 -19.93
N PRO A 150 -1.44 -17.07 -19.04
CA PRO A 150 -1.24 -16.86 -17.61
C PRO A 150 0.25 -16.63 -17.33
N LEU A 151 0.54 -15.57 -16.58
CA LEU A 151 1.88 -15.24 -16.09
C LEU A 151 1.93 -15.49 -14.58
N LEU A 152 2.99 -16.18 -14.16
CA LEU A 152 3.27 -16.50 -12.77
C LEU A 152 4.60 -15.84 -12.40
N ILE A 153 4.57 -15.01 -11.35
CA ILE A 153 5.77 -14.38 -10.80
C ILE A 153 5.93 -14.85 -9.36
N ASN A 154 7.07 -15.46 -9.07
CA ASN A 154 7.43 -15.85 -7.72
C ASN A 154 7.72 -14.60 -6.88
N HIS A 155 7.19 -14.57 -5.66
CA HIS A 155 7.44 -13.54 -4.68
C HIS A 155 7.75 -14.16 -3.32
N THR A 156 8.92 -13.85 -2.81
CA THR A 156 9.37 -14.27 -1.49
C THR A 156 9.07 -13.14 -0.49
N PRO A 157 8.29 -13.40 0.59
CA PRO A 157 7.89 -12.37 1.53
C PRO A 157 9.03 -12.11 2.52
N TYR A 158 10.10 -11.47 2.07
CA TYR A 158 10.99 -10.77 3.00
C TYR A 158 10.45 -9.36 3.22
N ASP A 159 9.73 -9.22 4.34
CA ASP A 159 9.05 -8.04 4.86
C ASP A 159 7.87 -7.50 4.02
N ASP A 160 6.73 -7.36 4.70
CA ASP A 160 5.44 -6.80 4.23
C ASP A 160 5.52 -5.31 3.77
N GLN A 161 6.72 -4.80 3.54
CA GLN A 161 6.97 -3.45 3.07
C GLN A 161 7.68 -3.51 1.73
N TYR A 162 6.90 -3.36 0.66
CA TYR A 162 7.36 -3.14 -0.69
C TYR A 162 8.07 -4.35 -1.30
N ILE A 163 7.65 -4.71 -2.51
CA ILE A 163 8.58 -5.31 -3.46
C ILE A 163 9.67 -4.24 -3.66
N GLU A 164 10.77 -4.31 -2.90
CA GLU A 164 11.90 -3.40 -3.07
C GLU A 164 12.29 -3.41 -4.56
N GLU A 165 12.67 -2.28 -5.14
CA GLU A 165 12.89 -2.24 -6.60
C GLU A 165 14.10 -3.12 -7.05
N CYS A 166 14.84 -3.74 -6.11
CA CYS A 166 15.78 -4.83 -6.38
C CYS A 166 15.04 -6.10 -6.82
N SER A 167 13.98 -6.51 -6.11
CA SER A 167 13.20 -7.69 -6.47
C SER A 167 12.38 -7.48 -7.73
N LEU A 168 11.96 -6.25 -8.07
CA LEU A 168 11.32 -5.98 -9.37
C LEU A 168 12.28 -6.15 -10.55
N ALA A 169 13.55 -5.77 -10.41
CA ALA A 169 14.55 -5.99 -11.46
C ALA A 169 14.89 -7.47 -11.62
N GLU A 170 15.00 -8.20 -10.50
CA GLU A 170 15.18 -9.66 -10.50
C GLU A 170 13.98 -10.37 -11.14
N ILE A 171 12.76 -9.93 -10.84
CA ILE A 171 11.53 -10.43 -11.48
C ILE A 171 11.56 -10.17 -12.99
N ILE A 172 11.95 -8.98 -13.46
CA ILE A 172 12.06 -8.69 -14.91
C ILE A 172 13.02 -9.67 -15.58
N GLN A 173 14.08 -10.07 -14.89
CA GLN A 173 15.02 -11.08 -15.40
C GLN A 173 14.43 -12.49 -15.38
N GLU A 174 13.72 -12.90 -14.32
CA GLU A 174 13.00 -14.18 -14.30
C GLU A 174 11.94 -14.26 -15.41
N CYS A 175 11.41 -13.11 -15.84
CA CYS A 175 10.52 -13.02 -16.99
C CYS A 175 11.22 -13.29 -18.34
N GLU A 176 12.56 -13.42 -18.42
CA GLU A 176 13.25 -13.92 -19.64
C GLU A 176 12.84 -15.36 -19.96
N GLU A 177 12.42 -16.14 -18.97
CA GLU A 177 11.91 -17.51 -19.16
C GLU A 177 10.44 -17.54 -19.60
N TRP A 178 9.78 -16.38 -19.69
CA TRP A 178 8.41 -16.32 -20.17
C TRP A 178 8.36 -16.50 -21.69
N ASP A 179 7.72 -17.59 -22.10
CA ASP A 179 7.42 -17.88 -23.50
C ASP A 179 6.33 -16.92 -24.02
N PHE A 180 6.76 -15.69 -24.32
CA PHE A 180 6.01 -14.76 -25.15
C PHE A 180 6.14 -15.09 -26.63
N GLU A 181 7.12 -15.91 -27.00
CA GLU A 181 7.47 -16.26 -28.39
C GLU A 181 6.23 -16.79 -29.10
N SER A 182 5.52 -17.74 -28.50
CA SER A 182 4.28 -18.30 -29.07
C SER A 182 3.21 -17.26 -29.43
N ILE A 183 2.99 -16.24 -28.60
CA ILE A 183 1.99 -15.18 -28.84
C ILE A 183 2.52 -14.15 -29.84
N LEU A 184 3.80 -13.80 -29.73
CA LEU A 184 4.45 -12.76 -30.54
C LEU A 184 4.79 -13.23 -31.97
N GLU A 185 5.00 -14.53 -32.19
CA GLU A 185 5.15 -15.14 -33.52
C GLU A 185 3.93 -14.85 -34.43
N SER A 186 2.75 -14.68 -33.84
CA SER A 186 1.54 -14.29 -34.58
C SER A 186 1.56 -12.84 -35.08
N ILE A 187 2.46 -12.01 -34.52
CA ILE A 187 2.58 -10.57 -34.76
C ILE A 187 3.75 -10.27 -35.70
N THR A 188 4.90 -10.92 -35.48
CA THR A 188 6.11 -10.75 -36.31
C THR A 188 6.90 -12.04 -36.42
N GLU A 189 7.46 -12.30 -37.60
CA GLU A 189 8.33 -13.45 -37.89
C GLU A 189 9.82 -13.14 -37.62
N LYS A 190 10.15 -11.92 -37.18
CA LYS A 190 11.54 -11.53 -36.92
C LYS A 190 11.91 -11.76 -35.46
N GLU A 191 12.84 -12.69 -35.25
CA GLU A 191 13.39 -13.04 -33.94
C GLU A 191 13.80 -11.82 -33.09
N GLU A 192 14.52 -10.87 -33.68
CA GLU A 192 14.96 -9.65 -32.98
C GLU A 192 13.78 -8.79 -32.49
N GLU A 193 12.68 -8.75 -33.25
CA GLU A 193 11.47 -8.01 -32.88
C GLU A 193 10.69 -8.75 -31.79
N ILE A 194 10.60 -10.08 -31.86
CA ILE A 194 9.99 -10.93 -30.83
C ILE A 194 10.71 -10.74 -29.49
N GLN A 195 12.04 -10.86 -29.49
CA GLN A 195 12.84 -10.71 -28.28
C GLN A 195 12.70 -9.30 -27.67
N GLN A 196 12.76 -8.25 -28.50
CA GLN A 196 12.60 -6.88 -28.03
C GLN A 196 11.19 -6.64 -27.44
N LEU A 197 10.13 -7.12 -28.11
CA LEU A 197 8.76 -6.99 -27.60
C LEU A 197 8.55 -7.75 -26.30
N GLY A 198 9.04 -8.99 -26.21
CA GLY A 198 8.95 -9.79 -24.98
C GLY A 198 9.59 -9.08 -23.78
N ARG A 199 10.76 -8.48 -24.00
CA ARG A 199 11.46 -7.68 -22.97
C ARG A 199 10.67 -6.44 -22.55
N GLU A 200 10.11 -5.70 -23.50
CA GLU A 200 9.29 -4.52 -23.21
C GLU A 200 7.98 -4.88 -22.49
N ILE A 201 7.35 -6.01 -22.87
CA ILE A 201 6.14 -6.55 -22.22
C ILE A 201 6.46 -6.97 -20.78
N ALA A 202 7.57 -7.65 -20.53
CA ALA A 202 7.98 -8.04 -19.19
C ALA A 202 8.07 -6.82 -18.25
N ILE A 203 8.75 -5.75 -18.68
CA ILE A 203 8.87 -4.52 -17.89
C ILE A 203 7.49 -3.89 -17.62
N LEU A 204 6.62 -3.87 -18.63
CA LEU A 204 5.25 -3.35 -18.50
C LEU A 204 4.43 -4.17 -17.48
N VAL A 205 4.48 -5.50 -17.57
CA VAL A 205 3.77 -6.42 -16.66
C VAL A 205 4.23 -6.21 -15.22
N VAL A 206 5.55 -6.15 -15.00
CA VAL A 206 6.12 -5.96 -13.66
C VAL A 206 5.71 -4.63 -13.05
N TYR A 207 5.76 -3.54 -13.82
CA TYR A 207 5.25 -2.27 -13.33
C TYR A 207 3.75 -2.33 -13.04
N SER A 208 2.97 -3.01 -13.88
CA SER A 208 1.52 -3.16 -13.68
C SER A 208 1.18 -3.93 -12.40
N ILE A 209 1.98 -4.90 -11.99
CA ILE A 209 1.84 -5.58 -10.69
C ILE A 209 2.03 -4.60 -9.53
N SER A 210 2.97 -3.67 -9.63
CA SER A 210 3.11 -2.60 -8.62
C SER A 210 1.85 -1.72 -8.52
N LEU A 211 1.09 -1.57 -9.60
CA LEU A 211 -0.18 -0.85 -9.60
C LEU A 211 -1.32 -1.70 -9.02
N PHE A 212 -1.36 -3.00 -9.31
CA PHE A 212 -2.37 -3.92 -8.74
C PHE A 212 -2.23 -4.10 -7.23
N THR A 213 -1.04 -3.87 -6.67
CA THR A 213 -0.77 -3.98 -5.22
C THR A 213 -1.07 -2.70 -4.43
N LEU A 214 -1.43 -1.61 -5.10
CA LEU A 214 -1.79 -0.35 -4.43
C LEU A 214 -3.03 -0.54 -3.55
N LYS A 215 -2.98 0.04 -2.35
CA LYS A 215 -4.07 0.03 -1.37
C LYS A 215 -4.43 1.46 -0.97
N PRO A 216 -5.69 1.73 -0.61
CA PRO A 216 -6.06 3.03 -0.07
C PRO A 216 -5.30 3.29 1.24
N THR A 217 -4.93 4.54 1.48
CA THR A 217 -4.21 4.95 2.70
C THR A 217 -5.20 5.09 3.85
N VAL A 218 -5.02 4.28 4.90
CA VAL A 218 -5.84 4.31 6.12
C VAL A 218 -5.06 5.02 7.23
N SER A 219 -5.73 5.91 7.96
CA SER A 219 -5.17 6.61 9.14
C SER A 219 -6.05 6.38 10.36
N VAL A 220 -5.43 6.28 11.53
CA VAL A 220 -6.12 6.11 12.82
C VAL A 220 -6.04 7.42 13.60
N PHE A 221 -7.18 7.87 14.12
CA PHE A 221 -7.26 9.00 15.03
C PHE A 221 -7.42 8.52 16.47
N GLU A 222 -6.50 8.91 17.35
CA GLU A 222 -6.54 8.59 18.79
C GLU A 222 -6.67 9.86 19.62
N TYR A 223 -7.60 9.86 20.58
CA TYR A 223 -7.80 10.95 21.54
C TYR A 223 -7.54 10.48 22.97
N ASN A 224 -6.59 11.13 23.66
CA ASN A 224 -6.22 10.83 25.04
C ASN A 224 -6.50 12.03 25.95
N SER A 225 -7.33 11.84 26.99
CA SER A 225 -7.55 12.83 28.04
C SER A 225 -6.71 12.52 29.29
N LEU A 226 -5.79 13.41 29.68
CA LEU A 226 -4.96 13.26 30.88
C LEU A 226 -5.34 14.28 31.97
N ILE A 227 -5.19 13.88 33.23
CA ILE A 227 -5.32 14.78 34.39
C ILE A 227 -4.14 15.78 34.35
N PRO A 228 -4.37 17.08 34.61
CA PRO A 228 -3.28 18.05 34.65
C PRO A 228 -2.22 17.68 35.70
N GLU A 229 -0.95 17.72 35.30
CA GLU A 229 0.19 17.29 36.12
C GLU A 229 0.21 17.91 37.53
N LYS A 230 -0.18 19.19 37.63
CA LYS A 230 -0.24 19.93 38.90
C LYS A 230 -1.17 19.32 39.97
N TYR A 231 -2.10 18.45 39.56
CA TYR A 231 -3.03 17.78 40.48
C TYR A 231 -2.67 16.32 40.74
N LEU A 232 -1.74 15.73 39.99
CA LEU A 232 -1.37 14.31 40.17
C LEU A 232 -0.83 14.01 41.58
N SER A 233 -0.14 14.97 42.21
CA SER A 233 0.36 14.84 43.59
C SER A 233 -0.74 14.76 44.64
N TRP A 234 -1.96 15.21 44.33
CA TRP A 234 -3.12 15.14 45.24
C TRP A 234 -3.80 13.76 45.18
N PHE A 235 -3.51 12.96 44.15
CA PHE A 235 -3.96 11.58 44.00
C PHE A 235 -2.93 10.56 44.50
N ALA A 236 -1.75 11.00 44.92
CA ALA A 236 -0.76 10.14 45.54
C ALA A 236 -1.23 9.78 46.98
N PRO A 237 -1.09 8.52 47.43
CA PRO A 237 -1.43 8.15 48.80
C PRO A 237 -0.59 8.99 49.78
N PRO A 238 -1.16 9.41 50.93
CA PRO A 238 -0.40 10.14 51.93
C PRO A 238 0.80 9.30 52.37
N LYS A 239 1.99 9.91 52.39
CA LYS A 239 3.19 9.27 52.96
C LYS A 239 2.92 9.07 54.46
N ILE A 240 2.61 7.84 54.85
CA ILE A 240 2.66 7.45 56.25
C ILE A 240 4.14 7.38 56.60
N SER A 241 4.63 8.25 57.50
CA SER A 241 5.98 8.10 58.03
C SER A 241 5.95 6.95 59.04
N ASP A 242 6.78 5.93 58.83
CA ASP A 242 6.97 4.78 59.73
C ASP A 242 7.73 5.13 61.03
N ASP A 243 7.63 6.38 61.51
CA ASP A 243 8.16 6.76 62.82
C ASP A 243 7.05 6.65 63.87
N CYS A 244 6.82 5.41 64.33
CA CYS A 244 6.24 5.11 65.64
C CYS A 244 7.34 4.54 66.56
#